data_AF-A0A527VJE4-F1
#
_entry.id   AF-A0A527VJE4-F1
#
_cell.length_a   1.000
_cell.length_b   1.000
_cell.length_c   1.000
_cell.angle_alpha   90.00
_cell.angle_beta   90.00
_cell.angle_gamma   90.00
#
_symmetry.space_group_name_H-M   'P 1'
#
loop_
_entity.id
_entity.type
_entity.pdbx_description
1 polymer ?
#
loop_
_entity_poly.entity_id
_entity_poly.type
_entity_poly.pdbx_seq_one_letter_code
_entity_poly.pdbx_strand_id
1 'polypeptide(L)'
;MRSESCQAAKARFGNSTAGCGVDFGFRRPQERQASTLRMRFAHSIRGQRGSRVKSVVLKSGGLAAGVALIALSLTGCAFLPGGRPAPLDTFELSAPSLDARGRGRQQILIAQPSALKALDSQNIVIKPSVRSIQYLKGAQWADRLPLIVQARLAETFQRSGSFAGVGKPGEGLAIDYQVIVEVRSFEVRVDGGQHAEVELFVRILNDRNGEVRASKSFTATAPVSGSGNQAYVGALDRAFGDAAKDIVRWTDSVI
;
A
#
# COMPACT_ATOMS: atom_id res chain seq x y z
N MET A 1 71.15 -8.21 32.39
CA MET A 1 72.12 -7.13 32.16
C MET A 1 71.57 -6.22 31.08
N ARG A 2 71.38 -4.92 31.43
CA ARG A 2 71.40 -3.66 30.64
C ARG A 2 70.73 -3.64 29.23
N SER A 3 69.71 -2.80 29.02
CA SER A 3 69.78 -1.35 28.63
C SER A 3 70.18 -1.24 27.14
N GLU A 4 69.55 -0.50 26.21
CA GLU A 4 69.02 0.88 26.17
C GLU A 4 67.99 0.95 25.01
N SER A 5 66.80 1.55 25.09
CA SER A 5 66.46 2.99 25.02
C SER A 5 67.12 3.76 23.87
N CYS A 6 66.35 4.09 22.82
CA CYS A 6 66.58 5.31 22.05
C CYS A 6 65.24 5.97 21.67
N GLN A 7 65.17 7.26 21.92
CA GLN A 7 63.97 8.08 22.00
C GLN A 7 64.04 9.20 20.96
N ALA A 8 62.86 9.65 20.52
CA ALA A 8 62.52 10.97 19.98
C ALA A 8 63.01 11.39 18.56
N ALA A 9 62.04 11.70 17.70
CA ALA A 9 62.07 12.95 16.94
C ALA A 9 60.64 13.47 16.72
N LYS A 10 60.47 14.75 17.03
CA LYS A 10 59.24 15.52 17.18
C LYS A 10 59.16 16.48 16.00
N ALA A 11 58.14 16.40 15.16
CA ALA A 11 57.85 17.44 14.17
C ALA A 11 56.52 18.10 14.51
N ARG A 12 56.61 19.40 14.82
CA ARG A 12 55.53 20.29 15.21
C ARG A 12 55.26 21.18 13.99
N PHE A 13 54.03 21.20 13.49
CA PHE A 13 53.54 22.27 12.60
C PHE A 13 52.15 22.70 13.10
N GLY A 14 52.09 23.90 13.71
CA GLY A 14 50.94 24.80 13.58
C GLY A 14 51.12 25.62 12.30
N ASN A 15 50.17 26.40 11.79
CA ASN A 15 49.05 27.07 12.44
C ASN A 15 48.05 27.55 11.35
N SER A 16 46.77 27.62 11.73
CA SER A 16 45.74 28.63 11.41
C SER A 16 45.69 29.36 10.05
N THR A 17 44.58 29.21 9.33
CA THR A 17 43.72 30.30 8.77
C THR A 17 42.39 29.67 8.31
N ALA A 18 41.27 29.96 8.97
CA ALA A 18 40.31 31.03 8.65
C ALA A 18 39.28 30.65 7.57
N GLY A 19 38.06 30.35 8.04
CA GLY A 19 36.80 30.93 7.59
C GLY A 19 36.36 30.78 6.13
N CYS A 20 35.42 29.86 5.91
CA CYS A 20 34.25 30.11 5.06
C CYS A 20 33.04 29.38 5.69
N GLY A 21 32.32 30.08 6.55
CA GLY A 21 31.00 29.66 7.00
C GLY A 21 30.01 29.84 5.86
N VAL A 22 29.38 28.76 5.42
CA VAL A 22 28.17 28.81 4.61
C VAL A 22 26.98 28.60 5.54
N ASP A 23 26.32 29.73 5.80
CA ASP A 23 25.08 29.89 6.54
C ASP A 23 23.95 29.19 5.78
N PHE A 24 23.64 27.93 6.15
CA PHE A 24 22.43 27.28 5.68
C PHE A 24 21.27 27.76 6.53
N GLY A 25 20.70 28.87 6.09
CA GLY A 25 19.49 29.47 6.63
C GLY A 25 18.42 28.43 6.93
N PHE A 26 18.15 28.27 8.23
CA PHE A 26 17.10 27.48 8.82
C PHE A 26 15.74 28.03 8.35
N ARG A 27 15.23 27.52 7.23
CA ARG A 27 13.91 27.90 6.72
C ARG A 27 12.85 27.21 7.57
N ARG A 28 12.29 27.94 8.55
CA ARG A 28 11.12 27.50 9.34
C ARG A 28 9.98 27.10 8.38
N PRO A 29 9.26 25.99 8.64
CA PRO A 29 8.02 25.71 7.93
C PRO A 29 6.98 26.77 8.31
N GLN A 30 6.59 27.58 7.34
CA GLN A 30 5.48 28.52 7.49
C GLN A 30 4.17 27.73 7.54
N GLU A 31 3.57 27.80 8.72
CA GLU A 31 2.23 27.40 9.12
C GLU A 31 1.20 27.71 8.03
N ARG A 32 0.73 26.67 7.32
CA ARG A 32 -0.41 26.80 6.40
C ARG A 32 -1.67 26.89 7.25
N GLN A 33 -2.14 28.13 7.39
CA GLN A 33 -3.42 28.47 7.99
C GLN A 33 -4.55 27.64 7.40
N ALA A 34 -5.26 26.95 8.28
CA ALA A 34 -6.54 26.32 8.00
C ALA A 34 -7.60 27.39 7.72
N SER A 35 -7.80 27.72 6.44
CA SER A 35 -8.91 28.55 6.00
C SER A 35 -10.21 27.76 6.15
N THR A 36 -10.85 27.96 7.31
CA THR A 36 -12.14 27.38 7.67
C THR A 36 -13.22 28.12 6.88
N LEU A 37 -13.69 27.55 5.76
CA LEU A 37 -14.77 28.11 4.96
C LEU A 37 -16.12 27.87 5.67
N ARG A 38 -16.42 28.71 6.67
CA ARG A 38 -17.77 28.85 7.23
C ARG A 38 -18.64 29.63 6.23
N MET A 39 -19.37 28.93 5.36
CA MET A 39 -20.50 29.52 4.65
C MET A 39 -21.64 29.79 5.64
N ARG A 40 -21.65 31.00 6.20
CA ARG A 40 -22.86 31.59 6.80
C ARG A 40 -23.60 32.34 5.69
N PHE A 41 -24.57 31.68 5.07
CA PHE A 41 -25.55 32.37 4.25
C PHE A 41 -26.55 33.10 5.16
N ALA A 42 -26.23 34.37 5.46
CA ALA A 42 -27.20 35.31 5.99
C ALA A 42 -28.12 35.75 4.84
N HIS A 43 -29.33 35.22 4.79
CA HIS A 43 -30.36 35.66 3.85
C HIS A 43 -30.92 37.00 4.35
N SER A 44 -30.46 38.10 3.76
CA SER A 44 -31.03 39.43 3.97
C SER A 44 -32.27 39.58 3.10
N ILE A 45 -33.45 39.57 3.73
CA ILE A 45 -34.71 39.92 3.07
C ILE A 45 -34.78 41.44 2.95
N ARG A 46 -34.78 41.94 1.71
CA ARG A 46 -35.21 43.30 1.39
C ARG A 46 -36.39 43.21 0.44
N GLY A 47 -37.56 43.58 0.97
CA GLY A 47 -38.84 43.54 0.29
C GLY A 47 -38.89 44.45 -0.93
N GLN A 48 -39.46 43.91 -2.00
CA GLN A 48 -40.03 44.73 -3.06
C GLN A 48 -41.53 44.87 -2.86
N ARG A 49 -41.92 46.12 -3.01
CA ARG A 49 -43.18 46.76 -2.68
C ARG A 49 -44.17 46.50 -3.81
N GLY A 50 -45.33 45.94 -3.43
CA GLY A 50 -46.65 46.22 -3.98
C GLY A 50 -46.83 46.26 -5.50
N SER A 51 -47.42 45.20 -6.04
CA SER A 51 -48.36 45.35 -7.15
C SER A 51 -49.70 44.73 -6.74
N ARG A 52 -50.75 45.55 -6.74
CA ARG A 52 -52.13 45.15 -6.43
C ARG A 52 -52.63 44.24 -7.54
N VAL A 53 -52.75 42.94 -7.26
CA VAL A 53 -53.47 42.03 -8.14
C VAL A 53 -54.88 41.87 -7.58
N LYS A 54 -55.87 42.28 -8.39
CA LYS A 54 -57.30 42.15 -8.10
C LYS A 54 -57.64 40.67 -7.91
N SER A 55 -58.18 40.31 -6.75
CA SER A 55 -58.70 38.97 -6.49
C SER A 55 -59.96 38.74 -7.34
N VAL A 56 -59.83 37.98 -8.42
CA VAL A 56 -60.98 37.46 -9.17
C VAL A 56 -61.48 36.22 -8.43
N VAL A 57 -62.66 36.33 -7.83
CA VAL A 57 -63.36 35.20 -7.22
C VAL A 57 -63.95 34.35 -8.34
N LEU A 58 -63.29 33.23 -8.68
CA LEU A 58 -63.92 32.20 -9.50
C LEU A 58 -64.67 31.22 -8.60
N LYS A 59 -66.00 31.23 -8.76
CA LYS A 59 -66.93 30.25 -8.19
C LYS A 59 -66.57 28.84 -8.67
N SER A 60 -66.46 27.93 -7.71
CA SER A 60 -66.38 26.49 -7.90
C SER A 60 -67.65 25.95 -8.54
N GLY A 61 -67.59 25.69 -9.85
CA GLY A 61 -68.57 24.92 -10.61
C GLY A 61 -67.81 23.86 -11.40
N GLY A 62 -68.12 22.59 -11.14
CA GLY A 62 -67.31 21.46 -11.57
C GLY A 62 -67.15 21.35 -13.09
N LEU A 63 -65.93 21.03 -13.51
CA LEU A 63 -65.63 20.29 -14.72
C LEU A 63 -64.45 19.38 -14.40
N ALA A 64 -64.79 18.11 -14.18
CA ALA A 64 -63.87 16.99 -14.24
C ALA A 64 -63.26 16.89 -15.66
N ALA A 65 -62.10 16.23 -15.74
CA ALA A 65 -61.53 15.65 -16.96
C ALA A 65 -60.59 16.48 -17.87
N GLY A 66 -59.74 17.37 -17.30
CA GLY A 66 -58.74 18.09 -18.12
C GLY A 66 -57.27 18.09 -17.65
N VAL A 67 -56.97 17.75 -16.40
CA VAL A 67 -55.62 18.00 -15.82
C VAL A 67 -54.85 16.72 -15.48
N ALA A 68 -55.45 15.54 -15.65
CA ALA A 68 -54.84 14.27 -15.25
C ALA A 68 -53.87 13.64 -16.28
N LEU A 69 -53.53 14.32 -17.38
CA LEU A 69 -52.73 13.74 -18.48
C LEU A 69 -51.31 14.32 -18.65
N ILE A 70 -50.91 15.33 -17.86
CA ILE A 70 -49.54 15.92 -17.95
C ILE A 70 -48.66 15.51 -16.76
N ALA A 71 -49.21 14.91 -15.71
CA ALA A 71 -48.45 14.49 -14.53
C ALA A 71 -47.76 13.12 -14.64
N LEU A 72 -47.88 12.41 -15.78
CA LEU A 72 -47.25 11.10 -15.99
C LEU A 72 -45.91 11.14 -16.74
N SER A 73 -45.42 12.28 -17.20
CA SER A 73 -44.20 12.37 -18.02
C SER A 73 -42.89 12.56 -17.24
N LEU A 74 -42.90 12.54 -15.90
CA LEU A 74 -41.68 12.72 -15.08
C LEU A 74 -41.17 11.46 -14.34
N THR A 75 -41.76 10.28 -14.55
CA THR A 75 -41.20 9.01 -14.04
C THR A 75 -40.33 8.32 -15.10
N GLY A 76 -39.33 9.04 -15.61
CA GLY A 76 -38.53 8.57 -16.75
C GLY A 76 -37.09 9.04 -16.70
N CYS A 77 -36.41 8.91 -15.57
CA CYS A 77 -34.98 9.16 -15.48
C CYS A 77 -34.26 8.03 -14.74
N ALA A 78 -33.26 7.46 -15.44
CA ALA A 78 -32.20 6.58 -14.95
C ALA A 78 -32.44 5.05 -14.99
N PHE A 79 -32.94 4.54 -16.12
CA PHE A 79 -32.51 3.23 -16.61
C PHE A 79 -31.77 3.43 -17.93
N LEU A 80 -30.56 3.98 -17.85
CA LEU A 80 -29.63 3.98 -18.98
C LEU A 80 -29.14 2.55 -19.19
N PRO A 81 -29.38 1.90 -20.35
CA PRO A 81 -28.71 0.66 -20.73
C PRO A 81 -27.31 1.04 -21.23
N GLY A 82 -26.49 1.61 -20.34
CA GLY A 82 -25.12 2.02 -20.59
C GLY A 82 -24.28 1.41 -19.48
N GLY A 83 -23.64 0.28 -19.80
CA GLY A 83 -23.02 -0.66 -18.88
C GLY A 83 -22.29 -0.02 -17.71
N ARG A 84 -22.76 -0.32 -16.49
CA ARG A 84 -21.84 -0.38 -15.35
C ARG A 84 -20.72 -1.35 -15.77
N PRO A 85 -19.44 -0.98 -15.63
CA PRO A 85 -18.34 -1.93 -15.82
C PRO A 85 -18.68 -3.20 -15.06
N ALA A 86 -18.47 -4.36 -15.69
CA ALA A 86 -18.74 -5.65 -15.05
C ALA A 86 -18.14 -5.63 -13.63
N PRO A 87 -18.87 -6.08 -12.59
CA PRO A 87 -18.36 -6.10 -11.23
C PRO A 87 -16.99 -6.80 -11.21
N LEU A 88 -16.00 -6.13 -10.63
CA LEU A 88 -14.64 -6.64 -10.57
C LEU A 88 -14.48 -7.34 -9.22
N ASP A 89 -14.27 -8.65 -9.24
CA ASP A 89 -14.08 -9.43 -8.03
C ASP A 89 -12.79 -8.94 -7.34
N THR A 90 -12.92 -8.52 -6.09
CA THR A 90 -11.80 -7.98 -5.32
C THR A 90 -11.27 -9.03 -4.37
N PHE A 91 -9.97 -9.29 -4.46
CA PHE A 91 -9.29 -10.35 -3.72
C PHE A 91 -8.21 -9.79 -2.80
N GLU A 92 -7.94 -10.53 -1.73
CA GLU A 92 -6.85 -10.26 -0.80
C GLU A 92 -5.95 -11.49 -0.68
N LEU A 93 -4.71 -11.27 -0.25
CA LEU A 93 -3.83 -12.34 0.21
C LEU A 93 -4.09 -12.59 1.69
N SER A 94 -3.80 -13.80 2.14
CA SER A 94 -3.83 -14.21 3.54
C SER A 94 -2.43 -14.12 4.14
N ALA A 95 -2.34 -13.75 5.41
CA ALA A 95 -1.11 -13.96 6.16
C ALA A 95 -1.03 -15.44 6.59
N PRO A 96 -0.02 -16.22 6.18
CA PRO A 96 0.15 -17.57 6.67
C PRO A 96 0.34 -17.60 8.19
N SER A 97 -0.13 -18.67 8.82
CA SER A 97 0.23 -19.01 10.20
C SER A 97 1.54 -19.80 10.23
N LEU A 98 2.28 -19.62 11.31
CA LEU A 98 3.52 -20.31 11.64
C LEU A 98 3.46 -20.72 13.11
N ASP A 99 4.02 -21.88 13.43
CA ASP A 99 4.20 -22.26 14.84
C ASP A 99 5.15 -21.27 15.50
N ALA A 100 4.73 -20.75 16.65
CA ALA A 100 5.51 -19.78 17.38
C ALA A 100 6.85 -20.40 17.81
N ARG A 101 7.95 -19.82 17.34
CA ARG A 101 9.29 -20.12 17.87
C ARG A 101 9.59 -19.17 19.02
N GLY A 102 10.52 -19.56 19.89
CA GLY A 102 10.87 -18.80 21.10
C GLY A 102 11.03 -17.31 20.85
N ARG A 103 10.69 -16.49 21.85
CA ARG A 103 10.68 -15.03 21.73
C ARG A 103 12.10 -14.47 21.61
N GLY A 104 12.46 -13.97 20.43
CA GLY A 104 13.66 -13.16 20.22
C GLY A 104 13.54 -11.77 20.86
N ARG A 105 14.68 -11.08 20.97
CA ARG A 105 14.78 -9.73 21.59
C ARG A 105 14.77 -8.61 20.55
N GLN A 106 14.94 -8.97 19.29
CA GLN A 106 15.13 -8.07 18.16
C GLN A 106 13.80 -7.42 17.78
N GLN A 107 13.85 -6.13 17.48
CA GLN A 107 12.75 -5.38 16.89
C GLN A 107 13.01 -5.19 15.41
N ILE A 108 12.02 -5.47 14.57
CA ILE A 108 12.16 -5.39 13.11
C ILE A 108 11.16 -4.43 12.48
N LEU A 109 11.58 -3.80 11.39
CA LEU A 109 10.71 -3.02 10.53
C LEU A 109 10.56 -3.70 9.17
N ILE A 110 9.32 -3.86 8.72
CA ILE A 110 9.03 -4.34 7.36
C ILE A 110 8.86 -3.11 6.46
N ALA A 111 9.85 -2.86 5.61
CA ALA A 111 9.82 -1.75 4.66
C ALA A 111 8.76 -1.99 3.59
N GLN A 112 8.28 -0.93 2.94
CA GLN A 112 7.39 -1.09 1.80
C GLN A 112 8.14 -1.82 0.67
N PRO A 113 7.63 -2.96 0.18
CA PRO A 113 8.25 -3.69 -0.90
C PRO A 113 8.31 -2.84 -2.19
N SER A 114 9.37 -3.02 -2.96
CA SER A 114 9.44 -2.52 -4.35
C SER A 114 8.94 -3.60 -5.31
N ALA A 115 8.37 -3.20 -6.43
CA ALA A 115 7.95 -4.11 -7.50
C ALA A 115 8.09 -3.45 -8.88
N LEU A 116 8.17 -4.26 -9.93
CA LEU A 116 8.07 -3.77 -11.31
C LEU A 116 6.70 -3.11 -11.54
N LYS A 117 6.62 -2.14 -12.46
CA LYS A 117 5.38 -1.40 -12.73
C LYS A 117 4.19 -2.26 -13.15
N ALA A 118 4.44 -3.39 -13.79
CA ALA A 118 3.39 -4.36 -14.12
C ALA A 118 2.77 -5.01 -12.87
N LEU A 119 3.54 -5.12 -11.77
CA LEU A 119 3.14 -5.72 -10.50
C LEU A 119 2.71 -4.66 -9.46
N ASP A 120 3.20 -3.41 -9.55
CA ASP A 120 2.81 -2.26 -8.70
C ASP A 120 1.43 -1.69 -9.12
N SER A 121 0.41 -2.55 -9.13
CA SER A 121 -0.98 -2.18 -9.42
C SER A 121 -1.96 -3.08 -8.66
N GLN A 122 -3.26 -2.83 -8.81
CA GLN A 122 -4.32 -3.71 -8.33
C GLN A 122 -4.59 -4.88 -9.29
N ASN A 123 -3.95 -4.94 -10.46
CA ASN A 123 -4.22 -6.02 -11.42
C ASN A 123 -3.51 -7.31 -11.01
N ILE A 124 -4.17 -8.44 -11.22
CA ILE A 124 -3.57 -9.78 -11.04
C ILE A 124 -2.88 -10.17 -12.35
N VAL A 125 -1.57 -10.46 -12.29
CA VAL A 125 -0.77 -10.77 -13.48
C VAL A 125 -0.86 -12.25 -13.86
N ILE A 126 -1.01 -12.48 -15.16
CA ILE A 126 -0.94 -13.81 -15.80
C ILE A 126 0.10 -13.74 -16.92
N LYS A 127 0.94 -14.76 -17.03
CA LYS A 127 1.89 -14.93 -18.13
C LYS A 127 1.55 -16.17 -18.94
N PRO A 128 0.98 -15.98 -20.15
CA PRO A 128 0.77 -17.06 -21.10
C PRO A 128 2.02 -17.52 -21.83
N SER A 129 3.06 -16.70 -21.81
CA SER A 129 4.38 -17.06 -22.32
C SER A 129 5.43 -16.25 -21.58
N VAL A 130 6.69 -16.67 -21.69
CA VAL A 130 7.84 -16.03 -21.03
C VAL A 130 7.95 -14.52 -21.34
N ARG A 131 7.47 -14.06 -22.51
CA ARG A 131 7.61 -12.68 -22.99
C ARG A 131 6.30 -11.88 -23.03
N SER A 132 5.19 -12.44 -22.56
CA SER A 132 3.89 -11.77 -22.62
C SER A 132 3.28 -11.66 -21.23
N ILE A 133 2.88 -10.45 -20.84
CA ILE A 133 2.13 -10.18 -19.61
C ILE A 133 0.69 -9.86 -19.97
N GLN A 134 -0.26 -10.47 -19.28
CA GLN A 134 -1.67 -10.17 -19.33
C GLN A 134 -2.19 -9.94 -17.91
N TYR A 135 -3.38 -9.36 -17.80
CA TYR A 135 -4.07 -9.18 -16.52
C TYR A 135 -5.31 -10.06 -16.47
N LEU A 136 -5.56 -10.67 -15.32
CA LEU A 136 -6.76 -11.47 -15.09
C LEU A 136 -7.99 -10.56 -15.22
N LYS A 137 -8.92 -10.95 -16.11
CA LYS A 137 -10.15 -10.20 -16.31
C LYS A 137 -11.15 -10.52 -15.21
N GLY A 138 -11.90 -9.51 -14.78
CA GLY A 138 -12.95 -9.72 -13.78
C GLY A 138 -12.40 -9.91 -12.36
N ALA A 139 -11.09 -9.72 -12.13
CA ALA A 139 -10.48 -9.85 -10.82
C ALA A 139 -9.41 -8.78 -10.59
N GLN A 140 -9.33 -8.29 -9.37
CA GLN A 140 -8.29 -7.37 -8.92
C GLN A 140 -7.92 -7.64 -7.46
N TRP A 141 -6.76 -7.15 -7.06
CA TRP A 141 -6.36 -6.99 -5.67
C TRP A 141 -7.12 -5.85 -4.99
N ALA A 142 -7.34 -5.97 -3.68
CA ALA A 142 -7.98 -4.93 -2.87
C ALA A 142 -7.16 -3.62 -2.77
N ASP A 143 -5.84 -3.72 -2.95
CA ASP A 143 -4.90 -2.60 -3.00
C ASP A 143 -3.73 -2.94 -3.93
N ARG A 144 -2.77 -2.03 -4.10
CA ARG A 144 -1.54 -2.30 -4.85
C ARG A 144 -0.81 -3.47 -4.21
N LEU A 145 -0.39 -4.41 -5.05
CA LEU A 145 0.28 -5.63 -4.59
C LEU A 145 1.42 -5.39 -3.58
N PRO A 146 2.33 -4.40 -3.73
CA PRO A 146 3.38 -4.19 -2.74
C PRO A 146 2.86 -3.86 -1.34
N LEU A 147 1.75 -3.13 -1.23
CA LEU A 147 1.14 -2.79 0.06
C LEU A 147 0.50 -4.02 0.71
N ILE A 148 -0.15 -4.87 -0.09
CA ILE A 148 -0.70 -6.14 0.40
C ILE A 148 0.43 -7.05 0.88
N VAL A 149 1.48 -7.21 0.10
CA VAL A 149 2.66 -8.01 0.47
C VAL A 149 3.28 -7.50 1.76
N GLN A 150 3.42 -6.17 1.93
CA GLN A 150 3.93 -5.58 3.18
C GLN A 150 3.06 -5.96 4.37
N ALA A 151 1.74 -5.74 4.24
CA ALA A 151 0.79 -5.97 5.32
C ALA A 151 0.76 -7.44 5.75
N ARG A 152 0.68 -8.37 4.78
CA ARG A 152 0.63 -9.81 5.06
C ARG A 152 1.96 -10.36 5.55
N LEU A 153 3.09 -9.85 5.06
CA LEU A 153 4.39 -10.25 5.58
C LEU A 153 4.59 -9.75 7.02
N ALA A 154 4.25 -8.48 7.32
CA ALA A 154 4.31 -7.96 8.68
C ALA A 154 3.41 -8.74 9.63
N GLU A 155 2.19 -9.05 9.22
CA GLU A 155 1.27 -9.89 9.99
C GLU A 155 1.83 -11.30 10.20
N THR A 156 2.50 -11.89 9.21
CA THR A 156 3.15 -13.20 9.34
C THR A 156 4.30 -13.16 10.36
N PHE A 157 5.14 -12.12 10.32
CA PHE A 157 6.20 -11.90 11.30
C PHE A 157 5.62 -11.72 12.71
N GLN A 158 4.53 -10.95 12.87
CA GLN A 158 3.84 -10.78 14.15
C GLN A 158 3.29 -12.11 14.68
N ARG A 159 2.62 -12.89 13.82
CA ARG A 159 2.05 -14.20 14.16
C ARG A 159 3.13 -15.22 14.54
N SER A 160 4.34 -15.10 14.01
CA SER A 160 5.45 -16.02 14.34
C SER A 160 5.91 -15.91 15.80
N GLY A 161 5.69 -14.76 16.46
CA GLY A 161 6.13 -14.53 17.85
C GLY A 161 7.64 -14.52 18.07
N SER A 162 8.45 -14.65 17.01
CA SER A 162 9.91 -14.75 17.09
C SER A 162 10.61 -13.42 17.36
N PHE A 163 9.92 -12.28 17.21
CA PHE A 163 10.49 -10.95 17.36
C PHE A 163 9.83 -10.19 18.51
N ALA A 164 10.59 -9.35 19.21
CA ALA A 164 10.08 -8.55 20.31
C ALA A 164 9.08 -7.48 19.84
N GLY A 165 9.25 -7.01 18.60
CA GLY A 165 8.36 -6.07 17.95
C GLY A 165 8.51 -6.14 16.43
N VAL A 166 7.39 -5.98 15.72
CA VAL A 166 7.34 -5.93 14.26
C VAL A 166 6.50 -4.73 13.89
N GLY A 167 7.13 -3.75 13.23
CA GLY A 167 6.48 -2.52 12.83
C GLY A 167 6.61 -2.20 11.35
N LYS A 168 5.93 -1.13 10.94
CA LYS A 168 6.00 -0.50 9.62
C LYS A 168 6.56 0.92 9.72
N PRO A 169 7.03 1.52 8.61
CA PRO A 169 7.44 2.91 8.59
C PRO A 169 6.38 3.85 9.18
N GLY A 170 6.79 4.72 10.10
CA GLY A 170 5.92 5.70 10.75
C GLY A 170 5.35 5.29 12.11
N GLU A 171 5.54 4.04 12.56
CA GLU A 171 5.00 3.55 13.86
C GLU A 171 5.90 3.88 15.07
N GLY A 172 7.04 4.55 14.87
CA GLY A 172 7.89 5.03 15.97
C GLY A 172 8.62 3.91 16.75
N LEU A 173 8.80 2.74 16.15
CA LEU A 173 9.50 1.61 16.78
C LEU A 173 11.02 1.81 16.77
N ALA A 174 11.68 1.51 17.88
CA ALA A 174 13.14 1.45 17.97
C ALA A 174 13.63 0.12 17.37
N ILE A 175 13.88 0.13 16.07
CA ILE A 175 14.18 -1.08 15.31
C ILE A 175 15.67 -1.44 15.37
N ASP A 176 15.98 -2.73 15.43
CA ASP A 176 17.34 -3.24 15.29
C ASP A 176 17.67 -3.56 13.83
N TYR A 177 16.67 -4.08 13.11
CA TYR A 177 16.83 -4.49 11.71
C TYR A 177 15.65 -4.05 10.84
N GLN A 178 15.95 -3.77 9.57
CA GLN A 178 14.96 -3.50 8.54
C GLN A 178 14.94 -4.63 7.51
N VAL A 179 13.77 -5.17 7.24
CA VAL A 179 13.52 -6.16 6.19
C VAL A 179 13.06 -5.41 4.94
N ILE A 180 13.88 -5.46 3.89
CA ILE A 180 13.62 -4.85 2.58
C ILE A 180 13.27 -5.97 1.61
N VAL A 181 12.13 -5.83 0.93
CA VAL A 181 11.61 -6.83 -0.01
C VAL A 181 11.47 -6.23 -1.39
N GLU A 182 11.85 -6.99 -2.41
CA GLU A 182 11.60 -6.69 -3.82
C GLU A 182 10.79 -7.84 -4.42
N VAL A 183 9.60 -7.51 -4.96
CA VAL A 183 8.73 -8.45 -5.66
C VAL A 183 9.20 -8.58 -7.09
N ARG A 184 9.83 -9.72 -7.41
CA ARG A 184 10.37 -10.03 -8.74
C ARG A 184 9.35 -10.72 -9.64
N SER A 185 8.62 -11.66 -9.05
CA SER A 185 7.53 -12.38 -9.71
C SER A 185 6.34 -12.49 -8.75
N PHE A 186 5.14 -12.25 -9.27
CA PHE A 186 3.90 -12.50 -8.54
C PHE A 186 2.78 -12.71 -9.56
N GLU A 187 2.75 -13.90 -10.14
CA GLU A 187 2.07 -14.14 -11.41
C GLU A 187 1.60 -15.58 -11.54
N VAL A 188 0.56 -15.79 -12.35
CA VAL A 188 0.17 -17.14 -12.78
C VAL A 188 0.79 -17.43 -14.14
N ARG A 189 1.58 -18.48 -14.20
CA ARG A 189 2.08 -19.09 -15.43
C ARG A 189 1.02 -20.01 -16.02
N VAL A 190 0.80 -19.92 -17.32
CA VAL A 190 -0.03 -20.90 -18.05
C VAL A 190 0.76 -21.62 -19.16
N ASP A 191 2.07 -21.40 -19.24
CA ASP A 191 3.00 -22.13 -20.09
C ASP A 191 3.36 -23.50 -19.47
N GLY A 192 2.90 -24.59 -20.08
CA GLY A 192 3.22 -25.96 -19.64
C GLY A 192 2.43 -26.46 -18.42
N GLY A 193 1.42 -25.70 -17.97
CA GLY A 193 0.55 -26.03 -16.84
C GLY A 193 0.22 -24.79 -16.01
N GLN A 194 -0.99 -24.70 -15.48
CA GLN A 194 -1.41 -23.53 -14.70
C GLN A 194 -0.83 -23.60 -13.29
N HIS A 195 0.11 -22.70 -12.97
CA HIS A 195 0.70 -22.60 -11.64
C HIS A 195 0.98 -21.14 -11.29
N ALA A 196 0.86 -20.80 -10.01
CA ALA A 196 1.32 -19.53 -9.48
C ALA A 196 2.83 -19.59 -9.22
N GLU A 197 3.52 -18.49 -9.51
CA GLU A 197 4.94 -18.27 -9.26
C GLU A 197 5.09 -16.97 -8.47
N VAL A 198 5.74 -17.06 -7.30
CA VAL A 198 6.07 -15.91 -6.45
C VAL A 198 7.57 -15.94 -6.20
N GLU A 199 8.26 -14.86 -6.58
CA GLU A 199 9.67 -14.63 -6.26
C GLU A 199 9.83 -13.32 -5.51
N LEU A 200 10.39 -13.41 -4.31
CA LEU A 200 10.69 -12.28 -3.43
C LEU A 200 12.19 -12.26 -3.15
N PHE A 201 12.85 -11.16 -3.48
CA PHE A 201 14.23 -10.92 -3.05
C PHE A 201 14.23 -10.10 -1.76
N VAL A 202 14.87 -10.64 -0.72
CA VAL A 202 14.84 -10.07 0.63
C VAL A 202 16.24 -9.70 1.07
N ARG A 203 16.37 -8.53 1.70
CA ARG A 203 17.58 -8.04 2.36
C ARG A 203 17.27 -7.66 3.79
N ILE A 204 18.18 -7.97 4.70
CA ILE A 204 18.12 -7.55 6.10
C ILE A 204 19.21 -6.52 6.32
N LEU A 205 18.81 -5.31 6.70
CA LEU A 205 19.68 -4.20 6.98
C LEU A 205 19.78 -4.01 8.50
N ASN A 206 20.97 -3.76 9.03
CA ASN A 206 21.12 -3.29 10.40
C ASN A 206 20.82 -1.79 10.45
N ASP A 207 19.84 -1.38 11.26
CA ASP A 207 19.38 0.01 11.31
C ASP A 207 20.45 0.96 11.86
N ARG A 208 21.33 0.47 12.74
CA ARG A 208 22.32 1.29 13.44
C ARG A 208 23.46 1.76 12.53
N ASN A 209 23.87 0.94 11.56
CA ASN A 209 25.02 1.22 10.71
C ASN A 209 24.70 1.17 9.20
N GLY A 210 23.49 0.78 8.81
CA GLY A 210 23.07 0.69 7.41
C GLY A 210 23.73 -0.45 6.62
N GLU A 211 24.38 -1.41 7.28
CA GLU A 211 25.01 -2.55 6.61
C GLU A 211 24.00 -3.66 6.30
N VAL A 212 24.16 -4.29 5.14
CA VAL A 212 23.37 -5.47 4.76
C VAL A 212 23.91 -6.68 5.52
N ARG A 213 23.12 -7.18 6.46
CA ARG A 213 23.45 -8.37 7.25
C ARG A 213 23.36 -9.64 6.43
N ALA A 214 22.31 -9.76 5.62
CA ALA A 214 22.07 -10.92 4.77
C ALA A 214 21.13 -10.55 3.60
N SER A 215 21.22 -11.31 2.51
CA SER A 215 20.29 -11.20 1.38
C SER A 215 20.02 -12.56 0.76
N LYS A 216 18.79 -12.81 0.31
CA LYS A 216 18.39 -14.09 -0.28
C LYS A 216 17.14 -13.94 -1.16
N SER A 217 17.07 -14.70 -2.25
CA SER A 217 15.83 -14.87 -3.03
C SER A 217 15.01 -16.04 -2.50
N PHE A 218 13.69 -15.86 -2.45
CA PHE A 218 12.70 -16.87 -2.08
C PHE A 218 11.76 -17.06 -3.25
N THR A 219 11.72 -18.27 -3.80
CA THR A 219 10.84 -18.64 -4.90
C THR A 219 9.92 -19.75 -4.44
N ALA A 220 8.63 -19.55 -4.63
CA ALA A 220 7.60 -20.55 -4.33
C ALA A 220 6.64 -20.67 -5.50
N THR A 221 6.18 -21.90 -5.73
CA THR A 221 5.24 -22.21 -6.80
C THR A 221 4.10 -23.05 -6.26
N ALA A 222 2.88 -22.80 -6.73
CA ALA A 222 1.71 -23.60 -6.35
C ALA A 222 0.84 -23.92 -7.57
N PRO A 223 0.40 -25.17 -7.75
CA PRO A 223 -0.47 -25.51 -8.87
C PRO A 223 -1.83 -24.82 -8.72
N VAL A 224 -2.41 -24.36 -9.83
CA VAL A 224 -3.79 -23.88 -9.87
C VAL A 224 -4.71 -25.10 -9.79
N SER A 225 -5.67 -25.07 -8.86
CA SER A 225 -6.62 -26.16 -8.65
C SER A 225 -8.04 -25.58 -8.57
N GLY A 226 -8.96 -26.14 -9.35
CA GLY A 226 -10.31 -25.61 -9.51
C GLY A 226 -10.46 -24.74 -10.76
N SER A 227 -11.49 -23.89 -10.77
CA SER A 227 -11.87 -23.07 -11.92
C SER A 227 -12.15 -21.62 -11.53
N GLY A 228 -11.97 -20.72 -12.49
CA GLY A 228 -12.29 -19.30 -12.34
C GLY A 228 -11.24 -18.50 -11.57
N ASN A 229 -11.58 -17.23 -11.29
CA ASN A 229 -10.65 -16.25 -10.70
C ASN A 229 -10.15 -16.67 -9.31
N GLN A 230 -11.02 -17.30 -8.51
CA GLN A 230 -10.68 -17.78 -7.18
C GLN A 230 -9.60 -18.87 -7.20
N ALA A 231 -9.55 -19.73 -8.23
CA ALA A 231 -8.52 -20.77 -8.33
C ALA A 231 -7.13 -20.16 -8.58
N TYR A 232 -7.05 -19.14 -9.43
CA TYR A 232 -5.81 -18.40 -9.70
C TYR A 232 -5.31 -17.67 -8.44
N VAL A 233 -6.20 -16.95 -7.78
CA VAL A 233 -5.87 -16.22 -6.54
C VAL A 233 -5.47 -17.19 -5.43
N GLY A 234 -6.19 -18.31 -5.27
CA GLY A 234 -5.87 -19.32 -4.27
C GLY A 234 -4.53 -20.04 -4.52
N ALA A 235 -4.03 -20.08 -5.76
CA ALA A 235 -2.68 -20.53 -6.05
C ALA A 235 -1.63 -19.49 -5.66
N LEU A 236 -1.86 -18.21 -6.00
CA LEU A 236 -0.98 -17.10 -5.61
C LEU A 236 -0.89 -16.98 -4.08
N ASP A 237 -2.01 -17.13 -3.39
CA ASP A 237 -2.07 -17.11 -1.92
C ASP A 237 -1.22 -18.22 -1.29
N ARG A 238 -1.31 -19.44 -1.81
CA ARG A 238 -0.49 -20.57 -1.35
C ARG A 238 1.00 -20.35 -1.62
N ALA A 239 1.35 -19.95 -2.85
CA ALA A 239 2.74 -19.67 -3.22
C ALA A 239 3.34 -18.54 -2.36
N PHE A 240 2.61 -17.45 -2.17
CA PHE A 240 3.01 -16.36 -1.27
C PHE A 240 3.14 -16.85 0.17
N GLY A 241 2.19 -17.66 0.65
CA GLY A 241 2.21 -18.23 1.98
C GLY A 241 3.48 -19.04 2.25
N ASP A 242 3.88 -19.89 1.32
CA ASP A 242 5.11 -20.69 1.43
C ASP A 242 6.36 -19.81 1.42
N ALA A 243 6.45 -18.83 0.51
CA ALA A 243 7.56 -17.88 0.47
C ALA A 243 7.66 -17.04 1.77
N ALA A 244 6.53 -16.55 2.29
CA ALA A 244 6.50 -15.76 3.52
C ALA A 244 6.93 -16.58 4.74
N LYS A 245 6.50 -17.85 4.85
CA LYS A 245 6.97 -18.77 5.89
C LYS A 245 8.48 -18.98 5.83
N ASP A 246 9.04 -19.14 4.63
CA ASP A 246 10.48 -19.32 4.44
C ASP A 246 11.28 -18.06 4.78
N ILE A 247 10.75 -16.88 4.42
CA ILE A 247 11.35 -15.59 4.77
C ILE A 247 11.44 -15.42 6.28
N VAL A 248 10.36 -15.70 7.02
CA VAL A 248 10.36 -15.59 8.49
C VAL A 248 11.35 -16.57 9.10
N ARG A 249 11.33 -17.85 8.68
CA ARG A 249 12.27 -18.88 9.17
C ARG A 249 13.73 -18.51 8.92
N TRP A 250 14.02 -18.00 7.74
CA TRP A 250 15.37 -17.56 7.39
C TRP A 250 15.78 -16.33 8.20
N THR A 251 14.88 -15.36 8.37
CA THR A 251 15.16 -14.14 9.13
C THR A 251 15.51 -14.48 10.58
N ASP A 252 14.71 -15.34 11.23
CA ASP A 252 14.98 -15.87 12.58
C ASP A 252 16.33 -16.59 12.70
N SER A 253 16.83 -17.20 11.61
CA SER A 253 18.13 -17.87 11.62
C SER A 253 19.34 -16.94 11.47
N VAL A 254 19.15 -15.69 11.00
CA VAL A 254 20.26 -14.78 10.67
C VAL A 254 20.40 -13.58 11.61
N ILE A 255 19.37 -13.27 12.42
CA ILE A 255 19.38 -12.15 13.38
C ILE A 255 18.93 -12.53 14.78
#